data_AF-A0A238UAI3-F1
#
_entry.id   AF-A0A238UAI3-F1
#
_cell.length_a   1.000
_cell.length_b   1.000
_cell.length_c   1.000
_cell.angle_alpha   90.00
_cell.angle_beta   90.00
_cell.angle_gamma   90.00
#
_symmetry.space_group_name_H-M   'P 1'
#
loop_
_entity.id
_entity.type
_entity.pdbx_description
1 polymer ?
#
loop_
_entity_poly.entity_id
_entity_poly.type
_entity_poly.pdbx_seq_one_letter_code
_entity_poly.pdbx_strand_id
1 'polypeptide(L)'
;MEVALVFISFFAVIFGIFYLYYSTRNRERLALIEKGQEAKIFSIGERKRSTLTGRIVILNFALLLMGIGVGILLGAMLSHYFAVPIEEQMKTINSGRVIIESHVFYTSSIFLCGGGALLLGFYLTKKLDKE
;
A
#
# COMPACT_ATOMS: atom_id res chain seq x y z
N MET A 1 -21.53 28.20 -4.00
CA MET A 1 -20.35 28.96 -3.54
C MET A 1 -19.63 28.27 -2.38
N GLU A 2 -20.35 27.63 -1.46
CA GLU A 2 -19.78 26.94 -0.28
C GLU A 2 -18.84 25.78 -0.63
N VAL A 3 -19.23 24.92 -1.59
CA VAL A 3 -18.41 23.77 -2.01
C VAL A 3 -17.05 24.22 -2.57
N ALA A 4 -17.03 25.28 -3.39
CA ALA A 4 -15.80 25.83 -3.94
C ALA A 4 -14.87 26.37 -2.84
N LEU A 5 -15.44 26.97 -1.78
CA LEU A 5 -14.67 27.51 -0.65
C LEU A 5 -14.03 26.38 0.17
N VAL A 6 -14.74 25.26 0.37
CA VAL A 6 -14.19 24.06 1.04
C VAL A 6 -13.04 23.45 0.23
N PHE A 7 -13.18 23.35 -1.09
CA PHE A 7 -12.09 22.87 -1.95
C PHE A 7 -10.88 23.81 -1.91
N ILE A 8 -11.08 25.12 -2.01
CA ILE A 8 -10.01 26.11 -1.98
C ILE A 8 -9.29 26.11 -0.62
N SER A 9 -10.03 26.04 0.50
CA SER A 9 -9.42 26.00 1.83
C SER A 9 -8.61 24.71 2.05
N PHE A 10 -9.09 23.58 1.52
CA PHE A 10 -8.38 22.31 1.60
C PHE A 10 -7.03 22.36 0.86
N PHE A 11 -7.02 22.88 -0.38
CA PHE A 11 -5.78 23.07 -1.14
C PHE A 11 -4.85 24.10 -0.49
N ALA A 12 -5.39 25.18 0.07
CA ALA A 12 -4.60 26.19 0.78
C ALA A 12 -3.92 25.65 2.03
N VAL A 13 -4.60 24.78 2.81
CA VAL A 13 -4.02 24.13 3.99
C VAL A 13 -2.92 23.16 3.60
N ILE A 14 -3.16 22.30 2.59
CA ILE A 14 -2.13 21.38 2.08
C ILE A 14 -0.91 22.16 1.60
N PHE A 15 -1.13 23.19 0.78
CA PHE A 15 -0.07 24.06 0.30
C PHE A 15 0.68 24.74 1.44
N GLY A 16 -0.04 25.25 2.46
CA GLY A 16 0.56 25.89 3.63
C GLY A 16 1.46 24.95 4.44
N ILE A 17 1.05 23.69 4.62
CA ILE A 17 1.84 22.65 5.28
C ILE A 17 3.14 22.38 4.51
N PHE A 18 3.04 22.13 3.20
CA PHE A 18 4.22 21.89 2.37
C PHE A 18 5.14 23.12 2.30
N TYR A 19 4.58 24.32 2.15
CA TYR A 19 5.32 25.57 2.12
C TYR A 19 6.11 25.78 3.41
N LEU A 20 5.48 25.59 4.58
CA LEU A 20 6.18 25.70 5.87
C LEU A 20 7.27 24.62 6.00
N TYR A 21 6.98 23.37 5.66
CA TYR A 21 7.98 22.29 5.75
C TYR A 21 9.23 22.59 4.91
N TYR A 22 9.07 22.98 3.65
CA TYR A 22 10.20 23.31 2.78
C TYR A 22 10.89 24.62 3.17
N SER A 23 10.13 25.65 3.57
CA SER A 23 10.66 26.95 3.99
C SER A 23 11.50 26.83 5.27
N THR A 24 11.03 26.05 6.25
CA THR A 24 11.74 25.83 7.52
C THR A 24 13.06 25.12 7.28
N ARG A 25 13.06 24.05 6.48
CA ARG A 25 14.28 23.29 6.14
C ARG A 25 15.26 24.10 5.29
N ASN A 26 14.78 24.99 4.42
CA ASN A 26 15.66 25.88 3.66
C ASN A 26 16.35 26.91 4.56
N ARG A 27 15.62 27.47 5.53
CA ARG A 27 16.16 28.43 6.51
C ARG A 27 17.18 27.78 7.46
N GLU A 28 16.92 26.55 7.92
CA GLU A 28 17.87 25.78 8.73
C GLU A 28 19.20 25.57 8.00
N ARG A 29 19.17 25.24 6.70
CA ARG A 29 20.38 25.01 5.90
C ARG A 29 21.17 26.29 5.66
N LEU A 30 20.51 27.43 5.45
CA LEU A 30 21.17 28.73 5.30
C LEU A 30 21.84 29.17 6.60
N ALA A 31 21.16 29.02 7.74
CA ALA A 31 21.71 29.36 9.05
C ALA A 31 22.97 28.53 9.41
N LEU A 32 23.07 27.30 8.92
CA LEU A 32 24.24 26.43 9.13
C LEU A 32 25.42 26.81 8.23
N ILE A 33 25.14 27.33 7.02
CA ILE A 33 26.15 27.90 6.12
C ILE A 33 26.70 29.22 6.69
N GLU A 34 25.82 30.09 7.20
CA GLU A 34 26.21 31.38 7.82
C GLU A 34 27.01 31.21 9.12
N LYS A 35 26.78 30.10 9.85
CA LYS A 35 27.55 29.73 11.06
C LYS A 35 28.86 28.99 10.76
N GLY A 36 29.24 28.83 9.49
CA GLY A 36 30.52 28.24 9.09
C GLY A 36 30.68 26.75 9.38
N GLN A 37 29.58 26.01 9.62
CA GLN A 37 29.66 24.56 9.77
C GLN A 37 29.84 23.90 8.40
N GLU A 38 30.88 23.06 8.26
CA GLU A 38 31.19 22.38 7.00
C GLU A 38 29.98 21.59 6.46
N ALA A 39 29.66 21.81 5.19
CA ALA A 39 28.64 21.11 4.40
C ALA A 39 28.81 19.56 4.35
N LYS A 40 29.89 19.04 4.95
CA LYS A 40 30.20 17.62 5.09
C LYS A 40 29.26 16.89 6.06
N ILE A 41 28.63 17.60 7.00
CA ILE A 41 27.67 17.01 7.96
C ILE A 41 26.33 16.67 7.29
N PHE A 42 25.98 17.35 6.18
CA PHE A 42 24.71 17.13 5.48
C PHE A 42 24.72 16.00 4.44
N SER A 43 25.88 15.58 3.94
CA SER A 43 25.96 14.62 2.83
C SER A 43 26.22 13.17 3.23
N ILE A 44 26.52 12.92 4.51
CA ILE A 44 26.88 11.58 5.03
C ILE A 44 25.66 10.72 5.37
N GLY A 45 24.53 11.32 5.77
CA GLY A 45 23.32 10.58 6.18
C GLY A 45 22.29 10.32 5.08
N GLU A 46 22.19 11.19 4.07
CA GLU A 46 21.03 11.17 3.16
C GLU A 46 21.16 10.15 2.01
N ARG A 47 22.38 9.80 1.57
CA ARG A 47 22.56 8.89 0.42
C ARG A 47 22.26 7.42 0.74
N LYS A 48 22.36 6.98 2.00
CA LYS A 48 22.12 5.59 2.39
C LYS A 48 20.68 5.29 2.81
N ARG A 49 19.96 6.25 3.40
CA ARG A 49 18.65 5.98 4.02
C ARG A 49 17.48 6.10 3.03
N SER A 50 17.51 7.07 2.12
CA SER A 50 16.39 7.35 1.21
C SER A 50 16.18 6.26 0.15
N THR A 51 17.26 5.60 -0.30
CA THR A 51 17.18 4.53 -1.30
C THR A 51 16.66 3.23 -0.71
N LEU A 52 16.97 2.97 0.57
CA LEU A 52 16.54 1.75 1.26
C LEU A 52 15.03 1.76 1.50
N THR A 53 14.48 2.85 2.05
CA THR A 53 13.03 2.94 2.34
C THR A 53 12.17 2.87 1.07
N GLY A 54 12.60 3.49 -0.03
CA GLY A 54 11.90 3.42 -1.31
C GLY A 54 11.88 2.00 -1.91
N ARG A 55 13.01 1.28 -1.84
CA ARG A 55 13.09 -0.12 -2.30
C ARG A 55 12.21 -1.06 -1.49
N ILE A 56 12.08 -0.84 -0.19
CA ILE A 56 11.24 -1.65 0.68
C ILE A 56 9.75 -1.48 0.34
N VAL A 57 9.32 -0.23 0.11
CA VAL A 57 7.93 0.07 -0.27
C VAL A 57 7.62 -0.52 -1.64
N ILE A 58 8.51 -0.34 -2.63
CA ILE A 58 8.27 -0.87 -3.98
C ILE A 58 8.21 -2.40 -3.98
N LEU A 59 9.05 -3.07 -3.18
CA LEU A 59 9.09 -4.53 -3.07
C LEU A 59 7.79 -5.09 -2.47
N ASN A 60 7.36 -4.56 -1.32
CA ASN A 60 6.13 -5.02 -0.68
C ASN A 60 4.89 -4.69 -1.53
N PHE A 61 4.89 -3.56 -2.23
CA PHE A 61 3.79 -3.19 -3.13
C PHE A 61 3.71 -4.12 -4.36
N ALA A 62 4.85 -4.48 -4.95
CA ALA A 62 4.88 -5.46 -6.05
C ALA A 62 4.37 -6.84 -5.61
N LEU A 63 4.79 -7.31 -4.44
CA LEU A 63 4.32 -8.57 -3.85
C LEU A 63 2.82 -8.52 -3.53
N LEU A 64 2.30 -7.42 -2.99
CA LEU A 64 0.87 -7.23 -2.76
C LEU A 64 0.08 -7.39 -4.06
N LEU A 65 0.46 -6.67 -5.12
CA LEU A 65 -0.21 -6.72 -6.41
C LEU A 65 -0.17 -8.13 -7.02
N MET A 66 0.97 -8.81 -6.91
CA MET A 66 1.11 -10.21 -7.34
C MET A 66 0.19 -11.14 -6.55
N GLY A 67 0.14 -10.98 -5.21
CA GLY A 67 -0.73 -11.75 -4.33
C GLY A 67 -2.21 -11.54 -4.63
N ILE A 68 -2.63 -10.31 -4.92
CA ILE A 68 -4.01 -10.00 -5.35
C ILE A 68 -4.32 -10.71 -6.68
N GLY A 69 -3.42 -10.62 -7.67
CA GLY A 69 -3.61 -11.28 -8.97
C GLY A 69 -3.77 -12.80 -8.85
N VAL A 70 -2.90 -13.45 -8.07
CA VAL A 70 -2.99 -14.88 -7.78
C VAL A 70 -4.26 -15.21 -6.99
N GLY A 71 -4.62 -14.37 -6.03
CA GLY A 71 -5.83 -14.54 -5.22
C GLY A 71 -7.12 -14.45 -6.03
N ILE A 72 -7.21 -13.55 -7.02
CA ILE A 72 -8.36 -13.46 -7.93
C ILE A 72 -8.46 -14.74 -8.78
N LEU A 73 -7.33 -15.21 -9.32
CA LEU A 73 -7.29 -16.45 -10.10
C LEU A 73 -7.73 -17.67 -9.27
N LEU A 74 -7.22 -17.79 -8.05
CA LEU A 74 -7.62 -18.85 -7.11
C LEU A 74 -9.10 -18.75 -6.72
N GLY A 75 -9.60 -17.54 -6.44
CA GLY A 75 -11.00 -17.29 -6.13
C GLY A 75 -11.92 -17.65 -7.30
N ALA A 76 -11.51 -17.35 -8.54
CA ALA A 76 -12.24 -17.73 -9.74
C ALA A 76 -12.28 -19.25 -9.92
N MET A 77 -11.14 -19.94 -9.75
CA MET A 77 -11.09 -21.40 -9.80
C MET A 77 -11.98 -22.02 -8.71
N LEU A 78 -11.90 -21.56 -7.46
CA LEU A 78 -12.74 -22.06 -6.37
C LEU A 78 -14.23 -21.80 -6.65
N SER A 79 -14.58 -20.62 -7.16
CA SER A 79 -15.96 -20.33 -7.53
C SER A 79 -16.46 -21.25 -8.65
N HIS A 80 -15.60 -21.62 -9.60
CA HIS A 80 -16.01 -22.49 -10.69
C HIS A 80 -16.31 -23.92 -10.24
N TYR A 81 -15.57 -24.45 -9.26
CA TYR A 81 -15.77 -25.80 -8.74
C TYR A 81 -16.77 -25.90 -7.58
N PHE A 82 -16.88 -24.85 -6.76
CA PHE A 82 -17.65 -24.88 -5.51
C PHE A 82 -18.83 -23.91 -5.47
N ALA A 83 -18.86 -22.85 -6.27
CA ALA A 83 -20.00 -21.93 -6.27
C ALA A 83 -21.15 -22.52 -7.10
N VAL A 84 -22.32 -22.54 -6.48
CA VAL A 84 -23.58 -22.86 -7.15
C VAL A 84 -24.00 -21.63 -7.95
N PRO A 85 -24.29 -21.74 -9.27
CA PRO A 85 -24.78 -20.61 -10.05
C PRO A 85 -26.07 -20.07 -9.44
N ILE A 86 -26.19 -18.73 -9.42
CA ILE A 86 -27.29 -17.98 -8.79
C ILE A 86 -28.67 -18.40 -9.36
N GLU A 87 -28.68 -18.92 -10.59
CA GLU A 87 -29.87 -19.42 -11.29
C GLU A 87 -30.45 -20.74 -10.70
N GLU A 88 -29.67 -21.49 -9.89
CA GLU A 88 -30.11 -22.74 -9.26
C GLU A 88 -30.30 -22.64 -7.73
N GLN A 89 -30.19 -21.43 -7.15
CA GLN A 89 -30.41 -21.13 -5.73
C GLN A 89 -31.77 -21.65 -5.21
N MET A 90 -32.79 -21.65 -6.06
CA MET A 90 -34.15 -22.05 -5.70
C MET A 90 -34.34 -23.58 -5.63
N LYS A 91 -33.43 -24.38 -6.22
CA LYS A 91 -33.51 -25.86 -6.23
C LYS A 91 -32.68 -26.50 -5.10
N THR A 92 -31.68 -25.78 -4.57
CA THR A 92 -30.73 -26.29 -3.56
C THR A 92 -31.20 -26.12 -2.11
N ILE A 93 -32.33 -25.46 -1.85
CA ILE A 93 -32.88 -25.29 -0.49
C ILE A 93 -33.27 -26.66 0.12
N ASN A 94 -33.59 -27.65 -0.71
CA ASN A 94 -34.01 -28.99 -0.26
C ASN A 94 -32.86 -29.98 0.01
N SER A 95 -31.59 -29.60 -0.19
CA SER A 95 -30.46 -30.55 -0.16
C SER A 95 -29.45 -30.33 0.97
N GLY A 96 -29.69 -29.44 1.93
CA GLY A 96 -28.81 -29.29 3.11
C GLY A 96 -27.36 -28.91 2.80
N ARG A 97 -27.05 -28.43 1.59
CA ARG A 97 -25.72 -27.95 1.21
C ARG A 97 -25.55 -26.52 1.71
N VAL A 98 -24.40 -26.23 2.33
CA VAL A 98 -23.99 -24.88 2.70
C VAL A 98 -23.88 -24.03 1.43
N ILE A 99 -24.73 -23.00 1.32
CA ILE A 99 -24.70 -22.05 0.20
C ILE A 99 -23.60 -21.05 0.51
N ILE A 100 -22.46 -21.19 -0.16
CA ILE A 100 -21.37 -20.20 -0.08
C ILE A 100 -21.49 -19.30 -1.29
N GLU A 101 -21.72 -18.01 -1.05
CA GLU A 101 -21.78 -17.01 -2.11
C GLU A 101 -20.43 -16.90 -2.84
N SER A 102 -20.48 -16.71 -4.15
CA SER A 102 -19.29 -16.56 -5.00
C SER A 102 -18.35 -15.45 -4.50
N HIS A 103 -18.90 -14.36 -3.99
CA HIS A 103 -18.14 -13.23 -3.43
C HIS A 103 -17.26 -13.60 -2.23
N VAL A 104 -17.66 -14.59 -1.44
CA VAL A 104 -16.88 -15.08 -0.30
C VAL A 104 -15.59 -15.71 -0.81
N PHE A 105 -15.64 -16.52 -1.87
CA PHE A 105 -14.46 -17.14 -2.46
C PHE A 105 -13.47 -16.10 -3.02
N TYR A 106 -13.96 -15.11 -3.76
CA TYR A 106 -13.10 -14.03 -4.26
C TYR A 106 -12.46 -13.25 -3.12
N THR A 107 -13.25 -12.81 -2.14
CA THR A 107 -12.77 -11.99 -1.02
C THR A 107 -11.76 -12.76 -0.18
N SER A 108 -12.07 -14.01 0.17
CA SER A 108 -11.17 -14.87 0.95
C SER A 108 -9.87 -15.15 0.22
N SER A 109 -9.90 -15.53 -1.06
CA SER A 109 -8.68 -15.83 -1.81
C SER A 109 -7.78 -14.61 -2.00
N ILE A 110 -8.34 -13.41 -2.21
CA ILE A 110 -7.57 -12.17 -2.32
C ILE A 110 -6.88 -11.84 -1.00
N PHE A 111 -7.59 -11.86 0.12
CA PHE A 111 -6.99 -11.56 1.42
C PHE A 111 -5.93 -12.59 1.83
N LEU A 112 -6.16 -13.87 1.54
CA LEU A 112 -5.23 -14.94 1.88
C LEU A 112 -3.95 -14.84 1.04
N CYS A 113 -4.06 -14.75 -0.29
CA CYS A 113 -2.88 -14.62 -1.16
C CYS A 113 -2.18 -13.27 -1.02
N GLY A 114 -2.93 -12.17 -0.95
CA GLY A 114 -2.38 -10.82 -0.74
C GLY A 114 -1.63 -10.71 0.59
N GLY A 115 -2.23 -11.22 1.69
CA GLY A 115 -1.58 -11.26 2.99
C GLY A 115 -0.35 -12.16 3.02
N GLY A 116 -0.42 -13.36 2.41
CA GLY A 116 0.71 -14.28 2.29
C GLY A 116 1.87 -13.70 1.49
N ALA A 117 1.58 -13.01 0.39
CA ALA A 117 2.59 -12.34 -0.42
C ALA A 117 3.27 -11.19 0.34
N LEU A 118 2.52 -10.42 1.14
CA LEU A 118 3.11 -9.36 1.96
C LEU A 118 4.00 -9.92 3.07
N LEU A 119 3.59 -11.03 3.70
CA LEU A 119 4.41 -11.75 4.68
C LEU A 119 5.74 -12.21 4.08
N LEU A 120 5.71 -12.78 2.88
CA LEU A 120 6.92 -13.12 2.13
C LEU A 120 7.76 -11.88 1.83
N GLY A 121 7.13 -10.78 1.42
CA GLY A 121 7.78 -9.48 1.20
C GLY A 121 8.50 -8.94 2.43
N PHE A 122 7.91 -9.10 3.62
CA PHE A 122 8.54 -8.73 4.89
C PHE A 122 9.80 -9.56 5.17
N TYR A 123 9.75 -10.88 4.96
CA TYR A 123 10.93 -11.74 5.15
C TYR A 123 12.04 -11.44 4.13
N LEU A 124 11.68 -11.16 2.87
CA LEU A 124 12.63 -10.76 1.83
C LEU A 124 13.29 -9.43 2.16
N THR A 125 12.49 -8.45 2.61
CA THR A 125 12.97 -7.14 3.07
C THR A 125 13.94 -7.30 4.24
N LYS A 126 13.60 -8.14 5.23
CA LYS A 126 14.45 -8.38 6.40
C LYS A 126 15.79 -9.01 6.06
N LYS A 127 15.90 -9.72 4.92
CA LYS A 127 17.18 -10.23 4.41
C LYS A 127 17.99 -9.14 3.72
N LEU A 128 17.35 -8.28 2.92
CA LEU A 128 17.98 -7.14 2.23
C LEU A 128 18.56 -6.10 3.19
N ASP A 129 17.96 -5.93 4.38
CA ASP A 129 18.44 -4.99 5.41
C ASP A 129 19.61 -5.55 6.25
N LYS A 130 19.94 -6.84 6.09
CA LYS A 130 21.09 -7.49 6.75
C LYS A 130 22.36 -7.52 5.90
N GLU A 131 22.28 -7.07 4.64
CA GLU A 131 23.43 -6.81 3.76
C GLU A 131 23.86 -5.33 3.85
#